data_AF-A0A812NPI8-F1
#
_entry.id   AF-A0A812NPI8-F1
#
_cell.length_a   1.000
_cell.length_b   1.000
_cell.length_c   1.000
_cell.angle_alpha   90.00
_cell.angle_beta   90.00
_cell.angle_gamma   90.00
#
_symmetry.space_group_name_H-M   'P 1'
#
loop_
_entity.id
_entity.type
_entity.pdbx_description
1 polymer ?
#
loop_
_entity_poly.entity_id
_entity_poly.type
_entity_poly.pdbx_seq_one_letter_code
_entity_poly.pdbx_strand_id
1 'polypeptide(L)'
;MSNGGKGGKPNEKVKLAENVSQSLTDLNQHYQDLTNLQANVATESKADEVQRLKKQALQIFIKCTKTDLSLNNWEHQGRSHCEAQCQSIYEADSAKGEVWNPGQAGKQEEKGLDVECADIQIGPGTSDGESSEDDLLDELLMGLASGMRDPMLKKLAKCARAKDEANVCRNLHRLLTHKEFTLQVHISWCDIDIKHATKRRELNKVPWPVIRLSSWVRYILEIQGGQLLLAGHSTIQPDLWEPVLERFWNLYEGVDPGHIVYQLGLNRRRTLPFMVHGDEGRGRMKQPLLVVAFQGVLSHLGMDRLNQSGWLCLI
;
A
#
# COMPACT_ATOMS: atom_id res chain seq x y z
N MET A 1 42.56 36.89 8.26
CA MET A 1 41.70 36.22 7.25
C MET A 1 40.32 36.06 7.86
N SER A 2 39.40 36.96 7.54
CA SER A 2 38.03 37.01 8.06
C SER A 2 37.11 36.16 7.19
N ASN A 3 36.54 35.09 7.78
CA ASN A 3 35.52 34.27 7.13
C ASN A 3 34.16 35.00 7.20
N GLY A 4 33.68 35.45 6.04
CA GLY A 4 32.34 36.01 5.88
C GLY A 4 31.28 34.91 5.91
N GLY A 5 30.50 34.87 7.01
CA GLY A 5 29.33 33.99 7.13
C GLY A 5 28.22 34.41 6.17
N LYS A 6 27.86 33.51 5.25
CA LYS A 6 26.69 33.67 4.38
C LYS A 6 25.42 33.53 5.22
N GLY A 7 24.70 34.64 5.43
CA GLY A 7 23.39 34.65 6.05
C GLY A 7 22.39 33.84 5.22
N GLY A 8 22.00 32.67 5.74
CA GLY A 8 21.02 31.78 5.13
C GLY A 8 19.61 32.39 5.14
N LYS A 9 18.91 32.29 4.00
CA LYS A 9 17.63 32.93 3.67
C LYS A 9 16.47 32.46 4.59
N PRO A 10 16.00 33.26 5.56
CA PRO A 10 14.83 32.90 6.38
C PRO A 10 13.48 33.10 5.65
N ASN A 11 13.49 33.62 4.43
CA ASN A 11 12.30 34.10 3.73
C ASN A 11 11.48 32.96 3.05
N GLU A 12 12.07 31.79 2.81
CA GLU A 12 11.42 30.74 2.02
C GLU A 12 10.45 29.87 2.85
N LYS A 13 10.81 29.57 4.11
CA LYS A 13 9.94 28.83 5.04
C LYS A 13 8.69 29.63 5.42
N VAL A 14 8.83 30.95 5.57
CA VAL A 14 7.70 31.84 5.89
C VAL A 14 6.70 31.88 4.74
N LYS A 15 7.19 32.04 3.50
CA LYS A 15 6.34 31.98 2.29
C LYS A 15 5.63 30.64 2.14
N LEU A 16 6.30 29.54 2.46
CA LEU A 16 5.69 28.21 2.39
C LEU A 16 4.55 28.07 3.41
N ALA A 17 4.78 28.49 4.65
CA ALA A 17 3.76 28.44 5.70
C ALA A 17 2.53 29.32 5.37
N GLU A 18 2.75 30.52 4.82
CA GLU A 18 1.68 31.40 4.35
C GLU A 18 0.85 30.75 3.25
N ASN A 19 1.49 30.10 2.26
CA ASN A 19 0.77 29.43 1.19
C ASN A 19 -0.02 28.19 1.66
N VAL A 20 0.50 27.42 2.63
CA VAL A 20 -0.26 26.31 3.26
C VAL A 20 -1.48 26.86 3.98
N SER A 21 -1.30 27.91 4.78
CA SER A 21 -2.38 28.55 5.53
C SER A 21 -3.47 29.10 4.61
N GLN A 22 -3.09 29.72 3.50
CA GLN A 22 -4.05 30.20 2.50
C GLN A 22 -4.81 29.03 1.84
N SER A 23 -4.10 27.96 1.46
CA SER A 23 -4.72 26.78 0.84
C SER A 23 -5.71 26.08 1.76
N LEU A 24 -5.41 25.99 3.07
CA LEU A 24 -6.34 25.46 4.06
C LEU A 24 -7.59 26.35 4.22
N THR A 25 -7.41 27.67 4.20
CA THR A 25 -8.51 28.63 4.27
C THR A 25 -9.44 28.49 3.05
N ASP A 26 -8.85 28.42 1.85
CA ASP A 26 -9.59 28.23 0.60
C ASP A 26 -10.34 26.89 0.57
N LEU A 27 -9.71 25.81 1.06
CA LEU A 27 -10.34 24.50 1.15
C LEU A 27 -11.57 24.53 2.06
N ASN A 28 -11.44 25.14 3.24
CA ASN A 28 -12.55 25.28 4.19
C ASN A 28 -13.71 26.11 3.59
N GLN A 29 -13.40 27.21 2.91
CA GLN A 29 -14.40 28.02 2.23
C GLN A 29 -15.15 27.23 1.15
N HIS A 30 -14.42 26.49 0.30
CA HIS A 30 -15.06 25.66 -0.73
C HIS A 30 -15.96 24.57 -0.13
N TYR A 31 -15.60 23.97 1.01
CA TYR A 31 -16.47 23.00 1.69
C TYR A 31 -17.77 23.64 2.19
N GLN A 32 -17.70 24.84 2.75
CA GLN A 32 -18.89 25.58 3.17
C GLN A 32 -19.79 25.92 1.97
N ASP A 33 -19.20 26.38 0.87
CA ASP A 33 -19.92 26.69 -0.36
C ASP A 33 -20.62 25.44 -0.93
N LEU A 34 -19.93 24.29 -0.94
CA LEU A 34 -20.49 23.02 -1.40
C LEU A 34 -21.67 22.59 -0.54
N THR A 35 -21.55 22.72 0.78
CA THR A 35 -22.60 22.36 1.75
C THR A 35 -23.85 23.21 1.54
N ASN A 36 -23.67 24.53 1.40
CA ASN A 36 -24.75 25.47 1.12
C ASN A 36 -25.44 25.16 -0.23
N LEU A 37 -24.65 24.81 -1.25
CA LEU A 37 -25.20 24.48 -2.56
C LEU A 37 -25.98 23.17 -2.57
N GLN A 38 -25.53 22.16 -1.83
CA GLN A 38 -26.25 20.90 -1.65
C GLN A 38 -27.59 21.13 -0.94
N ALA A 39 -27.63 21.99 0.07
CA ALA A 39 -28.87 22.39 0.72
C ALA A 39 -29.85 23.07 -0.27
N ASN A 40 -29.34 23.95 -1.14
CA ASN A 40 -30.16 24.61 -2.17
C ASN A 40 -30.67 23.62 -3.23
N VAL A 41 -29.87 22.63 -3.64
CA VAL A 41 -30.31 21.58 -4.58
C VAL A 41 -31.45 20.75 -3.98
N ALA A 42 -31.44 20.54 -2.66
CA ALA A 42 -32.46 19.74 -1.98
C ALA A 42 -33.81 20.48 -1.86
N THR A 43 -33.81 21.82 -1.88
CA THR A 43 -35.02 22.64 -1.70
C THR A 43 -35.60 23.19 -2.99
N GLU A 44 -34.84 23.21 -4.10
CA GLU A 44 -35.28 23.78 -5.38
C GLU A 44 -36.10 22.79 -6.21
N SER A 45 -37.25 23.23 -6.74
CA SER A 45 -38.19 22.38 -7.49
C SER A 45 -38.07 22.50 -9.01
N LYS A 46 -37.37 23.53 -9.52
CA LYS A 46 -37.23 23.76 -10.96
C LYS A 46 -36.09 22.91 -11.54
N ALA A 47 -36.40 22.04 -12.49
CA ALA A 47 -35.44 21.06 -13.04
C ALA A 47 -34.18 21.72 -13.65
N ASP A 48 -34.33 22.83 -14.39
CA ASP A 48 -33.21 23.54 -15.01
C ASP A 48 -32.28 24.18 -13.98
N GLU A 49 -32.86 24.68 -12.88
CA GLU A 49 -32.11 25.31 -11.80
C GLU A 49 -31.36 24.26 -10.96
N VAL A 50 -31.98 23.11 -10.71
CA VAL A 50 -31.33 21.94 -10.10
C VAL A 50 -30.13 21.48 -10.92
N GLN A 51 -30.23 21.45 -12.26
CA GLN A 51 -29.10 21.08 -13.12
C GLN A 51 -27.97 22.12 -13.08
N ARG A 52 -28.31 23.41 -13.04
CA ARG A 52 -27.35 24.52 -12.88
C ARG A 52 -26.59 24.41 -11.55
N LEU A 53 -27.31 24.18 -10.45
CA LEU A 53 -26.73 24.00 -9.12
C LEU A 53 -25.88 22.74 -9.04
N LYS A 54 -26.31 21.61 -9.61
CA LYS A 54 -25.47 20.39 -9.70
C LYS A 54 -24.14 20.64 -10.40
N LYS A 55 -24.15 21.41 -11.51
CA LYS A 55 -22.92 21.79 -12.23
C LYS A 55 -22.00 22.66 -11.37
N GLN A 56 -22.55 23.60 -10.61
CA GLN A 56 -21.81 24.44 -9.69
C GLN A 56 -21.20 23.63 -8.52
N ALA A 57 -21.95 22.69 -7.93
CA ALA A 57 -21.44 21.80 -6.87
C ALA A 57 -20.25 20.97 -7.38
N LEU A 58 -20.36 20.43 -8.60
CA LEU A 58 -19.27 19.68 -9.21
C LEU A 58 -18.02 20.53 -9.42
N GLN A 59 -18.17 21.81 -9.81
CA GLN A 59 -17.05 22.73 -9.96
C GLN A 59 -16.36 23.03 -8.61
N ILE A 60 -17.14 23.24 -7.55
CA ILE A 60 -16.59 23.47 -6.19
C ILE A 60 -15.87 22.21 -5.70
N PHE A 61 -16.46 21.04 -5.88
CA PHE A 61 -15.82 19.76 -5.54
C PHE A 61 -14.47 19.58 -6.24
N ILE A 62 -14.39 19.86 -7.54
CA ILE A 62 -13.12 19.81 -8.30
C ILE A 62 -12.09 20.77 -7.70
N LYS A 63 -12.48 21.97 -7.26
CA LYS A 63 -11.57 22.91 -6.60
C LYS A 63 -11.08 22.36 -5.26
N CYS A 64 -11.97 21.81 -4.41
CA CYS A 64 -11.58 21.15 -3.16
C CYS A 64 -10.55 20.04 -3.42
N THR A 65 -10.80 19.15 -4.39
CA THR A 65 -9.89 18.03 -4.68
C THR A 65 -8.52 18.53 -5.17
N LYS A 66 -8.47 19.60 -5.98
CA LYS A 66 -7.20 20.17 -6.43
C LYS A 66 -6.39 20.75 -5.27
N THR A 67 -7.04 21.50 -4.38
CA THR A 67 -6.39 22.08 -3.20
C THR A 67 -5.90 20.98 -2.25
N ASP A 68 -6.72 19.96 -2.01
CA ASP A 68 -6.37 18.82 -1.17
C ASP A 68 -5.15 18.03 -1.71
N LEU A 69 -5.14 17.72 -3.02
CA LEU A 69 -3.99 17.10 -3.68
C LEU A 69 -2.73 17.97 -3.59
N SER A 70 -2.87 19.29 -3.70
CA SER A 70 -1.72 20.20 -3.54
C SER A 70 -1.16 20.12 -2.12
N LEU A 71 -2.00 20.11 -1.09
CA LEU A 71 -1.56 19.97 0.31
C LEU A 71 -0.87 18.61 0.56
N ASN A 72 -1.42 17.52 0.03
CA ASN A 72 -0.83 16.18 0.16
C ASN A 72 0.55 16.09 -0.53
N ASN A 73 0.70 16.69 -1.71
CA ASN A 73 1.99 16.77 -2.39
C ASN A 73 3.02 17.56 -1.57
N TRP A 74 2.58 18.60 -0.87
CA TRP A 74 3.46 19.42 -0.03
C TRP A 74 3.89 18.65 1.22
N GLU A 75 2.99 17.88 1.84
CA GLU A 75 3.35 16.98 2.94
C GLU A 75 4.39 15.96 2.51
N HIS A 76 4.23 15.36 1.33
CA HIS A 76 5.20 14.42 0.78
C HIS A 76 6.57 15.05 0.50
N GLN A 77 6.61 16.26 -0.08
CA GLN A 77 7.87 16.99 -0.29
C GLN A 77 8.56 17.36 1.03
N GLY A 78 7.77 17.71 2.06
CA GLY A 78 8.28 17.95 3.40
C GLY A 78 8.89 16.70 4.04
N ARG A 79 8.24 15.53 3.87
CA ARG A 79 8.74 14.24 4.37
C ARG A 79 9.99 13.79 3.64
N SER A 80 10.04 13.88 2.31
CA SER A 80 11.22 13.46 1.54
C SER A 80 12.46 14.30 1.88
N HIS A 81 12.30 15.59 2.19
CA HIS A 81 13.40 16.43 2.63
C HIS A 81 13.90 16.03 4.04
N CYS A 82 12.99 15.64 4.93
CA CYS A 82 13.34 15.16 6.26
C CYS A 82 14.00 13.77 6.22
N GLU A 83 13.52 12.86 5.38
CA GLU A 83 14.11 11.53 5.16
C GLU A 83 15.52 11.63 4.55
N ALA A 84 15.72 12.48 3.54
CA ALA A 84 17.05 12.74 2.98
C ALA A 84 18.02 13.34 4.01
N GLN A 85 17.52 14.23 4.89
CA GLN A 85 18.32 14.79 5.96
C GLN A 85 18.71 13.72 7.01
N CYS A 86 17.78 12.85 7.40
CA CYS A 86 18.06 11.72 8.29
C CYS A 86 19.06 10.74 7.66
N GLN A 87 18.93 10.44 6.37
CA GLN A 87 19.83 9.54 5.65
C GLN A 87 21.25 10.11 5.56
N SER A 88 21.39 11.43 5.36
CA SER A 88 22.70 12.10 5.41
C SER A 88 23.36 12.05 6.81
N ILE A 89 22.57 12.05 7.89
CA ILE A 89 23.07 11.89 9.26
C ILE A 89 23.55 10.45 9.47
N TYR A 90 22.78 9.46 9.01
CA TYR A 90 23.18 8.04 9.06
C TYR A 90 24.46 7.77 8.26
N GLU A 91 24.62 8.35 7.07
CA GLU A 91 25.83 8.21 6.24
C GLU A 91 27.04 8.90 6.89
N ALA A 92 26.84 10.05 7.53
CA ALA A 92 27.89 10.77 8.26
C ALA A 92 28.36 10.02 9.52
N ASP A 93 27.47 9.30 10.20
CA ASP A 93 27.83 8.44 11.33
C ASP A 93 28.43 7.11 10.89
N SER A 94 27.99 6.55 9.76
CA SER A 94 28.62 5.36 9.15
C SER A 94 30.06 5.63 8.69
N ALA A 95 30.37 6.88 8.30
CA ALA A 95 31.73 7.30 7.95
C ALA A 95 32.67 7.42 9.16
N LYS A 96 32.16 7.41 10.39
CA LYS A 96 32.98 7.44 11.63
C LYS A 96 33.51 6.07 12.06
N GLY A 97 33.22 5.01 11.31
CA GLY A 97 33.96 3.74 11.40
C GLY A 97 33.70 2.89 12.65
N GLU A 98 32.59 3.07 13.35
CA GLU A 98 32.17 2.12 14.39
C GLU A 98 31.35 0.99 13.76
N VAL A 99 32.05 -0.10 13.42
CA VAL A 99 31.46 -1.33 12.87
C VAL A 99 30.67 -2.04 13.96
N TRP A 100 29.33 -2.00 13.88
CA TRP A 100 28.46 -2.90 14.63
C TRP A 100 28.59 -4.32 14.05
N ASN A 101 29.03 -5.28 14.88
CA ASN A 101 29.34 -6.64 14.47
C ASN A 101 28.35 -7.64 15.12
N PRO A 102 27.27 -8.06 14.43
CA PRO A 102 26.24 -8.93 15.01
C PRO A 102 26.55 -10.44 14.85
N GLY A 103 27.80 -10.83 14.64
CA GLY A 103 28.20 -12.19 14.30
C GLY A 103 28.90 -12.97 15.42
N GLN A 104 28.23 -13.28 16.52
CA GLN A 104 28.66 -14.34 17.45
C GLN A 104 27.45 -15.15 17.96
N ALA A 105 26.83 -15.95 17.09
CA ALA A 105 26.02 -17.09 17.49
C ALA A 105 25.98 -18.15 16.39
N GLY A 106 26.56 -19.32 16.67
CA GLY A 106 26.16 -20.64 16.14
C GLY A 106 26.44 -20.97 14.68
N LYS A 107 27.57 -21.61 14.40
CA LYS A 107 27.78 -22.41 13.17
C LYS A 107 27.03 -23.75 13.29
N GLN A 108 26.18 -24.07 12.32
CA GLN A 108 25.87 -25.45 11.93
C GLN A 108 26.12 -25.60 10.44
N GLU A 109 26.88 -26.64 10.08
CA GLU A 109 27.23 -27.04 8.72
C GLU A 109 26.02 -27.65 8.01
N GLU A 110 25.61 -27.08 6.88
CA GLU A 110 24.82 -27.80 5.87
C GLU A 110 25.70 -28.09 4.65
N LYS A 111 25.69 -29.36 4.24
CA LYS A 111 26.41 -29.89 3.08
C LYS A 111 25.70 -29.50 1.80
N GLY A 112 26.45 -28.88 0.88
CA GLY A 112 25.99 -28.49 -0.44
C GLY A 112 25.64 -29.68 -1.34
N LEU A 113 24.54 -29.50 -2.08
CA LEU A 113 24.19 -30.25 -3.28
C LEU A 113 24.43 -29.30 -4.45
N ASP A 114 25.43 -29.62 -5.28
CA ASP A 114 25.77 -28.86 -6.47
C ASP A 114 24.68 -29.02 -7.53
N VAL A 115 24.12 -27.89 -7.98
CA VAL A 115 23.25 -27.82 -9.15
C VAL A 115 23.98 -26.93 -10.17
N GLU A 116 24.41 -27.55 -11.28
CA GLU A 116 24.95 -26.86 -12.44
C GLU A 116 23.88 -25.97 -13.07
N CYS A 117 24.10 -24.65 -13.04
CA CYS A 117 23.36 -23.69 -13.85
C CYS A 117 24.00 -23.59 -15.23
N ALA A 118 23.22 -23.90 -16.26
CA ALA A 118 23.62 -23.70 -17.66
C ALA A 118 23.69 -22.20 -18.01
N ASP A 119 24.76 -21.83 -18.71
CA ASP A 119 25.04 -20.50 -19.23
C ASP A 119 23.95 -20.03 -20.21
N ILE A 120 23.29 -18.90 -19.90
CA ILE A 120 22.42 -18.18 -20.82
C ILE A 120 23.29 -17.14 -21.56
N GLN A 121 23.52 -17.37 -22.85
CA GLN A 121 24.17 -16.40 -23.73
C GLN A 121 23.25 -15.20 -23.97
N ILE A 122 23.70 -14.02 -23.55
CA ILE A 122 23.06 -12.73 -23.81
C ILE A 122 23.42 -12.29 -25.23
N GLY A 123 22.39 -12.16 -26.09
CA GLY A 123 22.52 -11.64 -27.46
C GLY A 123 22.78 -10.12 -27.51
N PRO A 124 23.23 -9.58 -28.65
CA PRO A 124 23.71 -8.21 -28.76
C PRO A 124 22.58 -7.19 -28.63
N GLY A 125 22.82 -6.20 -27.78
CA GLY A 125 21.89 -5.11 -27.48
C GLY A 125 21.53 -4.27 -28.70
N THR A 126 20.25 -3.97 -28.83
CA THR A 126 19.73 -2.90 -29.68
C THR A 126 20.06 -1.56 -29.03
N SER A 127 20.70 -0.67 -29.80
CA SER A 127 21.15 0.66 -29.39
C SER A 127 20.05 1.47 -28.71
N ASP A 128 20.33 1.88 -27.48
CA ASP A 128 19.53 2.82 -26.70
C ASP A 128 19.47 4.18 -27.39
N GLY A 129 18.25 4.65 -27.64
CA GLY A 129 18.01 6.06 -27.90
C GLY A 129 18.05 6.79 -26.57
N GLU A 130 18.98 7.74 -26.45
CA GLU A 130 19.10 8.64 -25.31
C GLU A 130 17.75 9.38 -25.11
N SER A 131 17.01 8.94 -24.09
CA SER A 131 15.82 9.62 -23.61
C SER A 131 16.28 10.90 -22.90
N SER A 132 16.05 12.05 -23.54
CA SER A 132 16.43 13.34 -22.97
C SER A 132 15.67 13.59 -21.66
N GLU A 133 16.35 14.11 -20.64
CA GLU A 133 15.73 14.50 -19.36
C GLU A 133 14.64 15.58 -19.56
N ASP A 134 14.68 16.30 -20.67
CA ASP A 134 13.72 17.34 -21.05
C ASP A 134 12.34 16.75 -21.42
N ASP A 135 12.26 15.53 -21.97
CA ASP A 135 10.98 14.86 -22.26
C ASP A 135 10.20 14.51 -21.00
N LEU A 136 10.92 14.25 -19.90
CA LEU A 136 10.33 13.93 -18.60
C LEU A 136 9.77 15.20 -17.93
N LEU A 137 10.47 16.33 -18.10
CA LEU A 137 10.05 17.63 -17.57
C LEU A 137 8.83 18.18 -18.31
N ASP A 138 8.78 18.03 -19.63
CA ASP A 138 7.63 18.41 -20.45
C ASP A 138 6.42 17.49 -20.21
N GLU A 139 6.61 16.19 -19.95
CA GLU A 139 5.52 15.30 -19.53
C GLU A 139 5.01 15.66 -18.12
N LEU A 140 5.89 16.09 -17.21
CA LEU A 140 5.55 16.55 -15.86
C LEU A 140 4.78 17.89 -15.89
N LEU A 141 5.23 18.85 -16.70
CA LEU A 141 4.63 20.18 -16.87
C LEU A 141 3.28 20.11 -17.60
N MET A 142 3.14 19.26 -18.63
CA MET A 142 1.82 18.97 -19.21
C MET A 142 0.89 18.24 -18.24
N GLY A 143 1.44 17.41 -17.34
CA GLY A 143 0.71 16.78 -16.25
C GLY A 143 0.08 17.82 -15.31
N LEU A 144 0.84 18.84 -14.93
CA LEU A 144 0.36 19.94 -14.08
C LEU A 144 -0.73 20.79 -14.76
N ALA A 145 -0.57 21.10 -16.06
CA ALA A 145 -1.55 21.89 -16.82
C ALA A 145 -2.86 21.13 -17.14
N SER A 146 -2.82 19.80 -17.25
CA SER A 146 -3.99 18.96 -17.56
C SER A 146 -4.73 18.43 -16.32
N GLY A 147 -4.32 18.85 -15.13
CA GLY A 147 -4.72 18.26 -13.85
C GLY A 147 -3.98 16.94 -13.68
N MET A 148 -2.94 16.95 -12.85
CA MET A 148 -1.97 15.87 -12.67
C MET A 148 -2.66 14.51 -12.53
N ARG A 149 -2.77 13.77 -13.63
CA ARG A 149 -3.20 12.37 -13.61
C ARG A 149 -1.93 11.59 -13.38
N ASP A 150 -1.84 10.91 -12.23
CA ASP A 150 -0.82 9.90 -11.98
C ASP A 150 -0.54 9.12 -13.29
N PRO A 151 0.70 9.13 -13.81
CA PRO A 151 1.07 8.44 -15.04
C PRO A 151 0.67 6.96 -15.02
N MET A 152 0.65 6.34 -13.85
CA MET A 152 0.16 4.98 -13.64
C MET A 152 -1.35 4.89 -13.81
N LEU A 153 -2.14 5.80 -13.22
CA LEU A 153 -3.59 5.87 -13.45
C LEU A 153 -3.92 6.10 -14.94
N LYS A 154 -3.11 6.89 -15.66
CA LYS A 154 -3.25 7.06 -17.13
C LYS A 154 -2.99 5.74 -17.87
N LYS A 155 -1.98 4.96 -17.47
CA LYS A 155 -1.69 3.63 -18.04
C LYS A 155 -2.78 2.61 -17.72
N LEU A 156 -3.26 2.58 -16.47
CA LEU A 156 -4.40 1.76 -16.04
C LEU A 156 -5.67 2.10 -16.83
N ALA A 157 -5.97 3.40 -17.00
CA ALA A 157 -7.09 3.86 -17.80
C ALA A 157 -6.95 3.46 -19.29
N LYS A 158 -5.73 3.41 -19.84
CA LYS A 158 -5.49 2.90 -21.20
C LYS A 158 -5.78 1.41 -21.30
N CYS A 159 -5.44 0.60 -20.29
CA CYS A 159 -5.77 -0.82 -20.27
C CYS A 159 -7.29 -1.06 -20.30
N ALA A 160 -8.07 -0.21 -19.61
CA ALA A 160 -9.54 -0.29 -19.59
C ALA A 160 -10.21 0.15 -20.91
N ARG A 161 -9.51 0.91 -21.78
CA ARG A 161 -10.03 1.41 -23.06
C ARG A 161 -9.75 0.47 -24.24
N ALA A 162 -9.37 -0.78 -23.99
CA ALA A 162 -9.20 -1.75 -25.07
C ALA A 162 -10.53 -1.90 -25.84
N LYS A 163 -10.47 -1.89 -27.18
CA LYS A 163 -11.67 -2.06 -28.04
C LYS A 163 -12.39 -3.39 -27.82
N ASP A 164 -11.68 -4.37 -27.26
CA ASP A 164 -12.17 -5.69 -26.95
C ASP A 164 -12.05 -5.92 -25.44
N GLU A 165 -13.19 -6.05 -24.77
CA GLU A 165 -13.29 -6.30 -23.33
C GLU A 165 -12.57 -7.58 -22.92
N ALA A 166 -12.47 -8.57 -23.82
CA ALA A 166 -11.77 -9.83 -23.55
C ALA A 166 -10.27 -9.63 -23.27
N ASN A 167 -9.69 -8.52 -23.74
CA ASN A 167 -8.25 -8.23 -23.59
C ASN A 167 -7.92 -7.31 -22.40
N VAL A 168 -8.92 -6.74 -21.72
CA VAL A 168 -8.69 -5.77 -20.63
C VAL A 168 -7.88 -6.41 -19.49
N CYS A 169 -8.29 -7.59 -19.01
CA CYS A 169 -7.57 -8.30 -17.95
C CYS A 169 -6.14 -8.68 -18.34
N ARG A 170 -5.94 -9.15 -19.58
CA ARG A 170 -4.61 -9.51 -20.09
C ARG A 170 -3.69 -8.30 -20.16
N ASN A 171 -4.21 -7.17 -20.65
CA ASN A 171 -3.45 -5.92 -20.75
C ASN A 171 -3.12 -5.35 -19.36
N LEU A 172 -4.06 -5.43 -18.42
CA LEU A 172 -3.83 -5.02 -17.03
C LEU A 172 -2.75 -5.89 -16.38
N HIS A 173 -2.84 -7.21 -16.49
CA HIS A 173 -1.83 -8.11 -15.95
C HIS A 173 -0.45 -7.84 -16.53
N ARG A 174 -0.34 -7.66 -17.86
CA ARG A 174 0.94 -7.32 -18.50
C ARG A 174 1.51 -5.99 -17.97
N LEU A 175 0.67 -4.97 -17.78
CA LEU A 175 1.10 -3.70 -17.21
C LEU A 175 1.63 -3.87 -15.79
N LEU A 176 0.89 -4.58 -14.92
CA LEU A 176 1.28 -4.81 -13.54
C LEU A 176 2.59 -5.58 -13.43
N THR A 177 2.77 -6.62 -14.24
CA THR A 177 4.02 -7.41 -14.28
C THR A 177 5.20 -6.59 -14.79
N HIS A 178 5.03 -5.86 -15.90
CA HIS A 178 6.13 -5.08 -16.50
C HIS A 178 6.57 -3.91 -15.60
N LYS A 179 5.68 -3.41 -14.75
CA LYS A 179 5.96 -2.28 -13.87
C LYS A 179 6.26 -2.69 -12.44
N GLU A 180 6.52 -3.98 -12.20
CA GLU A 180 6.91 -4.52 -10.89
C GLU A 180 5.90 -4.19 -9.77
N PHE A 181 4.63 -3.99 -10.14
CA PHE A 181 3.53 -3.80 -9.16
C PHE A 181 3.04 -5.11 -8.57
N THR A 182 3.67 -6.23 -8.91
CA THR A 182 3.42 -7.52 -8.28
C THR A 182 4.14 -7.59 -6.95
N LEU A 183 3.40 -7.94 -5.89
CA LEU A 183 4.02 -8.23 -4.60
C LEU A 183 4.90 -9.47 -4.72
N GLN A 184 6.13 -9.38 -4.23
CA GLN A 184 7.13 -10.46 -4.28
C GLN A 184 6.87 -11.50 -3.18
N VAL A 185 5.66 -12.07 -3.20
CA VAL A 185 5.24 -13.10 -2.24
C VAL A 185 5.49 -14.47 -2.84
N HIS A 186 6.18 -15.31 -2.09
CA HIS A 186 6.48 -16.66 -2.50
C HIS A 186 5.21 -17.50 -2.72
N ILE A 187 5.02 -17.99 -3.96
CA ILE A 187 3.94 -18.91 -4.32
C ILE A 187 4.41 -20.34 -4.05
N SER A 188 3.73 -21.02 -3.13
CA SER A 188 3.94 -22.45 -2.86
C SER A 188 3.05 -23.30 -3.76
N TRP A 189 3.27 -24.61 -3.76
CA TRP A 189 2.43 -25.55 -4.48
C TRP A 189 1.89 -26.61 -3.51
N CYS A 190 0.64 -27.03 -3.70
CA CYS A 190 0.07 -28.19 -3.03
C CYS A 190 -0.63 -29.10 -4.04
N ASP A 191 -0.52 -30.41 -3.85
CA ASP A 191 -1.26 -31.35 -4.68
C ASP A 191 -2.74 -31.34 -4.27
N ILE A 192 -3.62 -31.09 -5.24
CA ILE A 192 -5.06 -31.22 -5.06
C ILE A 192 -5.60 -32.35 -5.93
N ASP A 193 -6.58 -33.07 -5.40
CA ASP A 193 -7.27 -34.12 -6.15
C ASP A 193 -8.32 -33.51 -7.07
N ILE A 194 -8.14 -33.63 -8.38
CA ILE A 194 -9.10 -33.16 -9.38
C ILE A 194 -9.80 -34.36 -10.02
N LYS A 195 -11.14 -34.28 -10.10
CA LYS A 195 -11.96 -35.22 -10.87
C LYS A 195 -12.15 -34.68 -12.29
N HIS A 196 -11.65 -35.38 -13.30
CA HIS A 196 -11.96 -35.04 -14.69
C HIS A 196 -13.39 -35.43 -15.04
N ALA A 197 -14.10 -34.54 -15.73
CA ALA A 197 -15.52 -34.76 -16.07
C ALA A 197 -15.75 -35.87 -17.10
N THR A 198 -14.75 -36.21 -17.92
CA THR A 198 -14.96 -36.94 -19.19
C THR A 198 -14.29 -38.31 -19.30
N LYS A 199 -13.35 -38.66 -18.42
CA LYS A 199 -12.70 -39.98 -18.37
C LYS A 199 -12.77 -40.50 -16.95
N ARG A 200 -12.80 -41.83 -16.80
CA ARG A 200 -12.88 -42.66 -15.58
C ARG A 200 -12.59 -41.91 -14.27
N ARG A 201 -13.35 -42.23 -13.21
CA ARG A 201 -13.31 -41.65 -11.83
C ARG A 201 -11.95 -41.79 -11.09
N GLU A 202 -10.83 -41.69 -11.78
CA GLU A 202 -9.50 -41.65 -11.23
C GLU A 202 -9.26 -40.23 -10.70
N LEU A 203 -8.83 -40.15 -9.45
CA LEU A 203 -8.40 -38.90 -8.82
C LEU A 203 -7.00 -38.60 -9.34
N ASN A 204 -6.87 -37.52 -10.11
CA ASN A 204 -5.57 -37.04 -10.55
C ASN A 204 -5.09 -35.97 -9.58
N LYS A 205 -3.88 -36.15 -9.04
CA LYS A 205 -3.18 -35.11 -8.28
C LYS A 205 -2.62 -34.10 -9.26
N VAL A 206 -3.00 -32.84 -9.07
CA VAL A 206 -2.50 -31.72 -9.86
C VAL A 206 -1.85 -30.72 -8.91
N PRO A 207 -0.63 -30.24 -9.20
CA PRO A 207 -0.02 -29.19 -8.38
C PRO A 207 -0.80 -27.89 -8.55
N TRP A 208 -1.32 -27.37 -7.44
CA TRP A 208 -2.08 -26.13 -7.39
C TRP A 208 -1.27 -25.02 -6.71
N PRO A 209 -1.16 -23.83 -7.32
CA PRO A 209 -0.42 -22.73 -6.71
C PRO A 209 -1.22 -22.18 -5.52
N VAL A 210 -0.53 -21.97 -4.40
CA VAL A 210 -1.11 -21.42 -3.16
C VAL A 210 -0.19 -20.38 -2.55
N ILE A 211 -0.76 -19.26 -2.14
CA ILE A 211 -0.09 -18.29 -1.29
C ILE A 211 -0.38 -18.69 0.16
N ARG A 212 0.63 -19.18 0.87
CA ARG A 212 0.48 -19.55 2.28
C ARG A 212 0.41 -18.29 3.14
N LEU A 213 -0.41 -18.32 4.19
CA LEU A 213 -0.48 -17.21 5.16
C LEU A 213 0.89 -16.88 5.73
N SER A 214 1.73 -17.90 6.00
CA SER A 214 3.10 -17.68 6.48
C SER A 214 3.97 -16.90 5.50
N SER A 215 3.88 -17.18 4.19
CA SER A 215 4.60 -16.44 3.15
C SER A 215 4.12 -14.99 3.06
N TRP A 216 2.82 -14.77 3.20
CA TRP A 216 2.21 -13.44 3.18
C TRP A 216 2.60 -12.61 4.42
N VAL A 217 2.49 -13.19 5.61
CA VAL A 217 2.88 -12.55 6.88
C VAL A 217 4.36 -12.24 6.89
N ARG A 218 5.21 -13.16 6.41
CA ARG A 218 6.65 -12.92 6.27
C ARG A 218 6.93 -11.71 5.40
N TYR A 219 6.30 -11.63 4.22
CA TYR A 219 6.46 -10.49 3.32
C TYR A 219 6.08 -9.17 4.01
N ILE A 220 4.95 -9.14 4.72
CA ILE A 220 4.52 -7.91 5.42
C ILE A 220 5.50 -7.52 6.52
N LEU A 221 5.94 -8.47 7.35
CA LEU A 221 6.81 -8.17 8.49
C LEU A 221 8.25 -7.83 8.07
N GLU A 222 8.82 -8.59 7.13
CA GLU A 222 10.23 -8.46 6.75
C GLU A 222 10.44 -7.42 5.64
N ILE A 223 9.56 -7.36 4.65
CA ILE A 223 9.74 -6.49 3.47
C ILE A 223 9.01 -5.16 3.62
N GLN A 224 7.79 -5.17 4.18
CA GLN A 224 6.99 -3.95 4.33
C GLN A 224 7.18 -3.26 5.69
N GLY A 225 7.91 -3.86 6.64
CA GLY A 225 8.16 -3.30 7.97
C GLY A 225 7.08 -3.59 9.02
N GLY A 226 6.02 -4.34 8.66
CA GLY A 226 5.04 -4.88 9.61
C GLY A 226 3.92 -3.94 10.07
N GLN A 227 3.91 -2.67 9.69
CA GLN A 227 2.94 -1.65 10.15
C GLN A 227 1.49 -2.08 9.93
N LEU A 228 1.21 -2.81 8.85
CA LEU A 228 -0.13 -3.30 8.53
C LEU A 228 -0.66 -4.31 9.56
N LEU A 229 0.23 -5.10 10.20
CA LEU A 229 -0.14 -6.14 11.17
C LEU A 229 0.19 -5.75 12.62
N LEU A 230 1.02 -4.73 12.81
CA LEU A 230 1.56 -4.30 14.10
C LEU A 230 1.01 -2.93 14.52
N ALA A 231 -0.26 -2.69 14.23
CA ALA A 231 -0.99 -1.50 14.66
C ALA A 231 -0.37 -0.16 14.23
N GLY A 232 0.29 -0.13 13.06
CA GLY A 232 0.97 1.05 12.53
C GLY A 232 2.45 1.16 12.92
N HIS A 233 2.95 0.27 13.77
CA HIS A 233 4.34 0.29 14.24
C HIS A 233 5.24 -0.60 13.40
N SER A 234 6.52 -0.22 13.32
CA SER A 234 7.53 -1.01 12.61
C SER A 234 8.00 -2.20 13.44
N THR A 235 8.40 -3.29 12.78
CA THR A 235 9.03 -4.48 13.41
C THR A 235 10.27 -4.13 14.25
N ILE A 236 10.98 -3.04 13.90
CA ILE A 236 12.16 -2.55 14.65
C ILE A 236 11.81 -1.88 15.99
N GLN A 237 10.51 -1.68 16.28
CA GLN A 237 10.02 -0.98 17.49
C GLN A 237 9.20 -1.93 18.39
N PRO A 238 9.78 -3.01 18.92
CA PRO A 238 9.06 -4.00 19.74
C PRO A 238 8.36 -3.39 20.94
N ASP A 239 8.98 -2.38 21.57
CA ASP A 239 8.42 -1.70 22.74
C ASP A 239 7.08 -1.01 22.45
N LEU A 240 6.76 -0.72 21.18
CA LEU A 240 5.51 -0.08 20.77
C LEU A 240 4.42 -1.10 20.43
N TRP A 241 4.73 -2.18 19.71
CA TRP A 241 3.71 -3.12 19.24
C TRP A 241 3.49 -4.34 20.14
N GLU A 242 4.49 -4.78 20.91
CA GLU A 242 4.33 -5.92 21.83
C GLU A 242 3.26 -5.64 22.91
N PRO A 243 3.21 -4.46 23.56
CA PRO A 243 2.16 -4.14 24.52
C PRO A 243 0.77 -4.09 23.89
N VAL A 244 0.68 -3.72 22.60
CA VAL A 244 -0.59 -3.67 21.87
C VAL A 244 -1.14 -5.09 21.67
N LEU A 245 -0.30 -6.04 21.26
CA LEU A 245 -0.70 -7.44 21.13
C LEU A 245 -1.07 -8.07 22.48
N GLU A 246 -0.28 -7.78 23.52
CA GLU A 246 -0.61 -8.24 24.89
C GLU A 246 -1.95 -7.70 25.36
N ARG A 247 -2.19 -6.38 25.19
CA ARG A 247 -3.45 -5.74 25.55
C ARG A 247 -4.62 -6.35 24.79
N PHE A 248 -4.46 -6.61 23.49
CA PHE A 248 -5.49 -7.29 22.69
C PHE A 248 -5.87 -8.65 23.31
N TRP A 249 -4.88 -9.51 23.56
CA TRP A 249 -5.17 -10.85 24.09
C TRP A 249 -5.67 -10.84 25.52
N ASN A 250 -5.25 -9.89 26.35
CA ASN A 250 -5.79 -9.73 27.70
C ASN A 250 -7.27 -9.32 27.68
N LEU A 251 -7.67 -8.44 26.76
CA LEU A 251 -9.07 -8.06 26.58
C LEU A 251 -9.89 -9.21 25.99
N TYR A 252 -9.34 -9.92 24.99
CA TYR A 252 -10.02 -11.04 24.35
C TYR A 252 -10.26 -12.22 25.29
N GLU A 253 -9.44 -12.37 26.34
CA GLU A 253 -9.61 -13.43 27.35
C GLU A 253 -10.93 -13.27 28.11
N GLY A 254 -11.41 -12.04 28.28
CA GLY A 254 -12.74 -11.77 28.83
C GLY A 254 -13.89 -12.15 27.89
N VAL A 255 -13.63 -12.27 26.59
CA VAL A 255 -14.63 -12.62 25.56
C VAL A 255 -14.68 -14.13 25.32
N ASP A 256 -13.52 -14.76 25.13
CA ASP A 256 -13.37 -16.20 24.95
C ASP A 256 -12.19 -16.74 25.77
N PRO A 257 -12.38 -17.00 27.09
CA PRO A 257 -11.32 -17.55 27.94
C PRO A 257 -10.93 -18.99 27.55
N GLY A 258 -11.77 -19.68 26.75
CA GLY A 258 -11.50 -21.02 26.25
C GLY A 258 -10.60 -21.06 25.03
N HIS A 259 -10.23 -19.92 24.45
CA HIS A 259 -9.47 -19.85 23.21
C HIS A 259 -8.11 -20.56 23.33
N ILE A 260 -7.71 -21.29 22.28
CA ILE A 260 -6.52 -22.14 22.27
C ILE A 260 -5.21 -21.39 22.58
N VAL A 261 -5.17 -20.09 22.32
CA VAL A 261 -4.00 -19.23 22.62
C VAL A 261 -3.62 -19.23 24.10
N TYR A 262 -4.61 -19.34 25.01
CA TYR A 262 -4.38 -19.37 26.46
C TYR A 262 -3.95 -20.75 26.96
N GLN A 263 -4.26 -21.80 26.18
CA GLN A 263 -3.93 -23.19 26.52
C GLN A 263 -2.51 -23.57 26.07
N LEU A 264 -2.06 -23.02 24.94
CA LEU A 264 -0.77 -23.38 24.33
C LEU A 264 0.45 -22.71 24.98
N GLY A 265 0.26 -21.81 25.95
CA GLY A 265 1.38 -21.09 26.58
C GLY A 265 2.18 -20.21 25.61
N LEU A 266 1.54 -19.75 24.53
CA LEU A 266 2.20 -18.91 23.52
C LEU A 266 2.55 -17.54 24.09
N ASN A 267 3.64 -16.95 23.61
CA ASN A 267 3.97 -15.57 23.93
C ASN A 267 2.95 -14.63 23.26
N ARG A 268 1.94 -14.20 24.03
CA ARG A 268 0.85 -13.31 23.58
C ARG A 268 1.37 -11.98 23.04
N ARG A 269 2.51 -11.47 23.52
CA ARG A 269 3.17 -10.26 23.00
C ARG A 269 3.64 -10.40 21.55
N ARG A 270 3.80 -11.63 21.05
CA ARG A 270 4.29 -11.93 19.68
C ARG A 270 3.32 -12.82 18.90
N THR A 271 2.08 -12.91 19.34
CA THR A 271 1.05 -13.73 18.69
C THR A 271 0.09 -12.81 17.95
N LEU A 272 0.10 -12.87 16.61
CA LEU A 272 -0.77 -12.02 15.78
C LEU A 272 -2.20 -12.57 15.74
N PRO A 273 -3.23 -11.74 16.02
CA PRO A 273 -4.61 -12.13 15.86
C PRO A 273 -5.07 -12.04 14.40
N PHE A 274 -5.56 -13.15 13.86
CA PHE A 274 -6.13 -13.24 12.52
C PHE A 274 -7.55 -13.78 12.56
N MET A 275 -8.41 -13.24 11.70
CA MET A 275 -9.66 -13.85 11.31
C MET A 275 -9.46 -14.62 10.01
N VAL A 276 -10.08 -15.79 9.93
CA VAL A 276 -10.11 -16.62 8.72
C VAL A 276 -11.55 -16.68 8.26
N HIS A 277 -11.79 -16.25 7.03
CA HIS A 277 -13.09 -16.31 6.39
C HIS A 277 -13.01 -17.27 5.21
N GLY A 278 -13.98 -18.18 5.11
CA GLY A 278 -14.16 -19.06 3.95
C GLY A 278 -15.52 -18.79 3.33
N ASP A 279 -15.57 -18.66 2.01
CA ASP A 279 -16.83 -18.64 1.26
C ASP A 279 -16.80 -19.72 0.17
N GLU A 280 -17.90 -20.47 0.09
CA GLU A 280 -18.08 -21.54 -0.87
C GLU A 280 -19.07 -21.09 -1.94
N GLY A 281 -18.60 -21.08 -3.18
CA GLY A 281 -19.35 -20.60 -4.31
C GLY A 281 -19.30 -21.52 -5.51
N ARG A 282 -19.93 -21.06 -6.59
CA ARG A 282 -19.84 -21.68 -7.91
C ARG A 282 -19.41 -20.61 -8.91
N GLY A 283 -18.30 -20.84 -9.58
CA GLY A 283 -17.84 -20.00 -10.68
C GLY A 283 -18.66 -20.20 -11.96
N ARG A 284 -18.21 -19.57 -13.05
CA ARG A 284 -18.73 -19.84 -14.40
C ARG A 284 -18.63 -21.35 -14.68
N MET A 285 -19.62 -21.91 -15.38
CA MET A 285 -19.73 -23.35 -15.65
C MET A 285 -19.97 -24.23 -14.41
N LYS A 286 -20.51 -23.68 -13.31
CA LYS A 286 -20.83 -24.41 -12.07
C LYS A 286 -19.62 -25.07 -11.38
N GLN A 287 -18.41 -24.60 -11.68
CA GLN A 287 -17.20 -25.08 -11.01
C GLN A 287 -17.23 -24.67 -9.54
N PRO A 288 -17.03 -25.60 -8.59
CA PRO A 288 -16.96 -25.25 -7.17
C PRO A 288 -15.76 -24.33 -6.95
N LEU A 289 -15.97 -23.26 -6.20
CA LEU A 289 -14.97 -22.28 -5.82
C LEU A 289 -14.96 -22.18 -4.30
N LEU A 290 -13.79 -22.34 -3.68
CA LEU A 290 -13.57 -21.99 -2.29
C LEU A 290 -12.67 -20.77 -2.26
N VAL A 291 -13.14 -19.69 -1.64
CA VAL A 291 -12.34 -18.50 -1.38
C VAL A 291 -12.02 -18.48 0.11
N VAL A 292 -10.73 -18.55 0.45
CA VAL A 292 -10.27 -18.36 1.83
C VAL A 292 -9.56 -17.01 1.91
N ALA A 293 -10.03 -16.17 2.82
CA ALA A 293 -9.44 -14.86 3.11
C ALA A 293 -8.91 -14.83 4.54
N PHE A 294 -7.76 -14.19 4.71
CA PHE A 294 -7.14 -13.93 6.01
C PHE A 294 -7.17 -12.44 6.27
N GLN A 295 -7.62 -12.03 7.44
CA GLN A 295 -7.71 -10.63 7.84
C GLN A 295 -7.05 -10.44 9.21
N GLY A 296 -6.07 -9.53 9.28
CA GLY A 296 -5.52 -9.09 10.56
C GLY A 296 -6.62 -8.42 11.38
N VAL A 297 -6.73 -8.77 12.66
CA VAL A 297 -7.75 -8.18 13.54
C VAL A 297 -7.40 -6.73 13.90
N LEU A 298 -6.11 -6.45 14.12
CA LEU A 298 -5.62 -5.13 14.44
C LEU A 298 -5.61 -4.23 13.20
N SER A 299 -6.01 -2.96 13.38
CA SER A 299 -5.91 -1.93 12.35
C SER A 299 -4.53 -1.29 12.36
N HIS A 300 -4.01 -0.92 11.19
CA HIS A 300 -2.78 -0.13 11.05
C HIS A 300 -2.84 1.24 11.75
N LEU A 301 -4.02 1.65 12.22
CA LEU A 301 -4.22 2.89 12.98
C LEU A 301 -4.33 2.68 14.50
N GLY A 302 -4.13 1.45 14.99
CA GLY A 302 -4.25 1.11 16.41
C GLY A 302 -5.42 0.17 16.74
N MET A 303 -5.53 -0.19 18.01
CA MET A 303 -6.60 -1.06 18.53
C MET A 303 -7.98 -0.40 18.54
N ASP A 304 -8.05 0.92 18.63
CA ASP A 304 -9.30 1.65 18.79
C ASP A 304 -10.01 1.92 17.45
N ARG A 305 -9.44 1.44 16.33
CA ARG A 305 -9.99 1.62 14.98
C ARG A 305 -10.17 0.29 14.28
N LEU A 306 -11.21 0.20 13.47
CA LEU A 306 -11.43 -0.92 12.58
C LEU A 306 -10.56 -0.78 11.32
N ASN A 307 -10.33 -1.90 10.64
CA ASN A 307 -9.70 -1.91 9.31
C ASN A 307 -10.63 -1.34 8.22
N GLN A 308 -11.94 -1.31 8.48
CA GLN A 308 -12.93 -0.60 7.67
C GLN A 308 -13.17 0.78 8.30
N SER A 309 -13.53 1.79 7.50
CA SER A 309 -13.74 3.18 7.91
C SER A 309 -14.87 3.34 8.94
N GLY A 310 -14.59 2.96 10.20
CA GLY A 310 -15.53 2.92 11.31
C GLY A 310 -14.81 2.83 12.67
N TRP A 311 -15.49 3.27 13.72
CA TRP A 311 -15.03 3.20 15.10
C TRP A 311 -15.52 1.91 15.75
N LEU A 312 -14.68 1.29 16.57
CA LEU A 312 -15.11 0.20 17.45
C LEU A 312 -15.84 0.84 18.65
N CYS A 313 -17.17 0.76 18.67
CA CYS A 313 -17.90 0.85 19.94
C CYS A 313 -17.71 -0.47 20.67
N LEU A 314 -16.62 -0.59 21.42
CA LEU A 314 -16.51 -1.62 22.45
C LEU A 314 -17.49 -1.25 23.58
N ILE A 315 -18.54 -2.05 23.72
CA ILE A 315 -19.47 -2.02 24.87
C ILE A 315 -18.86 -2.85 25.99
#